data_AF-A0A538AJ28-F1
#
_entry.id   AF-A0A538AJ28-F1
#
_cell.length_a   1.000
_cell.length_b   1.000
_cell.length_c   1.000
_cell.angle_alpha   90.00
_cell.angle_beta   90.00
_cell.angle_gamma   90.00
#
_symmetry.space_group_name_H-M   'P 1'
#
loop_
_entity.id
_entity.type
_entity.pdbx_description
1 polymer ?
#
loop_
_entity_poly.entity_id
_entity_poly.type
_entity_poly.pdbx_seq_one_letter_code
_entity_poly.pdbx_strand_id
1 'polypeptide(L)'
;MLAHDDVQRDHWLEAVLDQPPEFSEEALYASCERHLPGIDPLWVRGRITADTVNDPGRRHLPHPRDLLFRRPDGLLERYVPSKHGSWSAAGTPVLVSMSGSAIERLREEEQAERAWFTRRAG
;
A
#
# COMPACT_ATOMS: atom_id res chain seq x y z
N MET A 1 -16.95 -6.08 -26.70
CA MET A 1 -17.19 -7.12 -25.70
C MET A 1 -16.03 -7.04 -24.72
N LEU A 2 -16.19 -6.34 -23.60
CA LEU A 2 -15.17 -6.35 -22.55
C LEU A 2 -15.01 -7.80 -22.10
N ALA A 3 -13.78 -8.28 -21.93
CA ALA A 3 -13.55 -9.62 -21.42
C ALA A 3 -14.20 -9.70 -20.03
N HIS A 4 -14.82 -10.84 -19.71
CA HIS A 4 -15.51 -11.07 -18.43
C HIS A 4 -14.62 -10.69 -17.21
N ASP A 5 -13.31 -10.88 -17.35
CA ASP A 5 -12.28 -10.50 -16.39
C ASP A 5 -12.23 -8.99 -16.09
N ASP A 6 -12.49 -8.12 -17.07
CA ASP A 6 -12.40 -6.67 -16.87
C ASP A 6 -13.60 -6.15 -16.07
N VAL A 7 -14.80 -6.68 -16.34
CA VAL A 7 -16.02 -6.36 -15.57
C VAL A 7 -15.88 -6.83 -14.12
N GLN A 8 -15.33 -8.03 -13.90
CA GLN A 8 -15.12 -8.55 -12.56
C GLN A 8 -14.08 -7.72 -11.76
N ARG A 9 -13.06 -7.20 -12.44
CA ARG A 9 -12.05 -6.31 -11.86
C ARG A 9 -12.61 -4.94 -11.48
N ASP A 10 -13.54 -4.41 -12.27
CA ASP A 10 -14.16 -3.11 -12.00
C ASP A 10 -15.09 -3.21 -10.79
N HIS A 11 -15.94 -4.23 -10.71
CA HIS A 11 -16.78 -4.47 -9.54
C HIS A 11 -15.98 -4.75 -8.25
N TRP A 12 -14.81 -5.39 -8.37
CA TRP A 12 -13.91 -5.53 -7.22
C TRP A 12 -13.41 -4.18 -6.71
N LEU A 13 -13.03 -3.28 -7.61
CA LEU A 13 -12.60 -1.94 -7.23
C LEU A 13 -13.75 -1.17 -6.58
N GLU A 14 -14.96 -1.25 -7.13
CA GLU A 14 -16.16 -0.65 -6.54
C GLU A 14 -16.43 -1.18 -5.13
N ALA A 15 -16.37 -2.51 -4.94
CA ALA A 15 -16.59 -3.14 -3.65
C ALA A 15 -15.57 -2.70 -2.58
N VAL A 16 -14.31 -2.47 -2.96
CA VAL A 16 -13.26 -1.91 -2.09
C VAL A 16 -13.51 -0.42 -1.78
N LEU A 17 -13.96 0.36 -2.77
CA LEU A 17 -14.23 1.79 -2.59
C LEU A 17 -15.46 2.08 -1.72
N ASP A 18 -16.45 1.18 -1.73
CA ASP A 18 -17.67 1.22 -0.92
C ASP A 18 -17.44 0.91 0.58
N GLN A 19 -16.27 0.39 0.93
CA GLN A 19 -15.99 0.05 2.33
C GLN A 19 -15.80 1.29 3.22
N PRO A 20 -16.14 1.18 4.52
CA PRO A 20 -15.66 2.12 5.53
C PRO A 20 -14.12 2.15 5.58
N PRO A 21 -13.51 3.11 6.31
CA PRO A 21 -12.05 3.21 6.40
C PRO A 21 -11.36 1.92 6.87
N GLU A 22 -12.02 1.14 7.73
CA GLU A 22 -11.56 -0.12 8.30
C GLU A 22 -12.68 -1.15 8.18
N PHE A 23 -12.37 -2.36 7.70
CA PHE A 23 -13.35 -3.39 7.40
C PHE A 23 -12.75 -4.79 7.50
N SER A 24 -13.58 -5.81 7.65
CA SER A 24 -13.14 -7.21 7.66
C SER A 24 -13.17 -7.84 6.26
N GLU A 25 -12.55 -9.01 6.10
CA GLU A 25 -12.63 -9.77 4.83
C GLU A 25 -14.07 -10.17 4.52
N GLU A 26 -14.86 -10.53 5.54
CA GLU A 26 -16.26 -10.90 5.41
C GLU A 26 -17.12 -9.72 4.93
N ALA A 27 -16.84 -8.51 5.42
CA ALA A 27 -17.52 -7.30 4.97
C ALA A 27 -17.23 -7.01 3.48
N LEU A 28 -15.97 -7.21 3.06
CA LEU A 28 -15.57 -7.03 1.67
C LEU A 28 -16.19 -8.11 0.76
N TYR A 29 -16.23 -9.37 1.21
CA TYR A 29 -16.91 -10.45 0.52
C TYR A 29 -18.41 -10.15 0.35
N ALA A 30 -19.08 -9.76 1.43
CA ALA A 30 -20.50 -9.40 1.39
C ALA A 30 -20.77 -8.21 0.45
N SER A 31 -19.84 -7.25 0.35
CA SER A 31 -19.94 -6.17 -0.65
C SER A 31 -19.76 -6.66 -2.08
N CYS A 32 -18.80 -7.55 -2.33
CA CYS A 32 -18.61 -8.16 -3.64
C CYS A 32 -19.87 -8.92 -4.09
N GLU A 33 -20.50 -9.68 -3.20
CA GLU A 33 -21.71 -10.46 -3.52
C GLU A 33 -22.92 -9.58 -3.87
N ARG A 34 -22.99 -8.34 -3.36
CA ARG A 34 -24.01 -7.35 -3.78
C ARG A 34 -23.82 -6.86 -5.22
N HIS A 35 -22.58 -6.67 -5.65
CA HIS A 35 -22.25 -6.19 -7.00
C HIS A 35 -22.18 -7.33 -8.02
N LEU A 36 -21.77 -8.52 -7.56
CA LEU A 36 -21.58 -9.74 -8.34
C LEU A 36 -22.19 -10.94 -7.60
N PRO A 37 -23.51 -11.17 -7.74
CA PRO A 37 -24.16 -12.32 -7.12
C PRO A 37 -23.54 -13.64 -7.60
N GLY A 38 -23.21 -14.53 -6.65
CA GLY A 38 -22.57 -15.82 -6.95
C GLY A 38 -21.06 -15.75 -7.21
N ILE A 39 -20.40 -14.66 -6.79
CA ILE A 39 -18.94 -14.57 -6.85
C ILE A 39 -18.27 -15.70 -6.05
N ASP A 40 -17.22 -16.29 -6.63
CA ASP A 40 -16.48 -17.37 -5.96
C ASP A 40 -15.72 -16.83 -4.73
N PRO A 41 -15.96 -17.37 -3.52
CA PRO A 41 -15.22 -16.99 -2.31
C PRO A 41 -13.70 -17.17 -2.43
N LEU A 42 -13.24 -18.19 -3.16
CA LEU A 42 -11.82 -18.41 -3.39
C LEU A 42 -11.21 -17.32 -4.27
N TRP A 43 -11.98 -16.84 -5.24
CA TRP A 43 -11.58 -15.69 -6.05
C TRP A 43 -11.43 -14.44 -5.18
N VAL A 44 -12.42 -14.14 -4.35
CA VAL A 44 -12.36 -12.97 -3.43
C VAL A 44 -11.15 -13.07 -2.52
N ARG A 45 -10.93 -14.23 -1.88
CA ARG A 45 -9.76 -14.45 -1.01
C ARG A 45 -8.44 -14.29 -1.77
N GLY A 46 -8.36 -14.83 -2.99
CA GLY A 46 -7.19 -14.66 -3.86
C GLY A 46 -6.94 -13.19 -4.21
N ARG A 47 -7.99 -12.40 -4.43
CA ARG A 47 -7.89 -10.96 -4.70
C ARG A 47 -7.47 -10.16 -3.47
N ILE A 48 -8.00 -10.50 -2.29
CA ILE A 48 -7.54 -9.92 -1.02
C ILE A 48 -6.03 -10.13 -0.87
N THR A 49 -5.55 -11.36 -0.96
CA THR A 49 -4.11 -11.66 -0.87
C THR A 49 -3.30 -10.93 -1.94
N ALA A 50 -3.76 -10.91 -3.19
CA ALA A 50 -3.00 -10.34 -4.28
C ALA A 50 -2.98 -8.80 -4.29
N ASP A 51 -4.01 -8.13 -3.78
CA ASP A 51 -4.10 -6.67 -3.77
C ASP A 51 -3.73 -6.05 -2.41
N THR A 52 -3.49 -6.87 -1.38
CA THR A 52 -2.97 -6.43 -0.07
C THR A 52 -1.46 -6.23 -0.14
N VAL A 53 -1.01 -4.98 0.02
CA VAL A 53 0.38 -4.59 -0.22
C VAL A 53 1.37 -5.22 0.75
N ASN A 54 0.94 -5.55 1.96
CA ASN A 54 1.77 -6.13 3.01
C ASN A 54 1.46 -7.62 3.26
N ASP A 55 0.78 -8.28 2.32
CA ASP A 55 0.54 -9.71 2.39
C ASP A 55 1.73 -10.50 1.80
N PRO A 56 2.36 -11.41 2.56
CA PRO A 56 3.50 -12.20 2.08
C PRO A 56 3.15 -13.24 1.01
N GLY A 57 1.86 -13.56 0.86
CA GLY A 57 1.30 -14.45 -0.15
C GLY A 57 1.07 -13.79 -1.50
N ARG A 58 1.23 -12.46 -1.60
CA ARG A 58 1.14 -11.70 -2.85
C ARG A 58 2.27 -12.07 -3.81
N ARG A 59 2.08 -13.09 -4.66
CA ARG A 59 3.16 -13.59 -5.55
C ARG A 59 2.78 -13.78 -7.02
N HIS A 60 1.55 -13.46 -7.43
CA HIS A 60 0.99 -14.07 -8.65
C HIS A 60 0.33 -13.15 -9.68
N LEU A 61 0.49 -11.82 -9.60
CA LEU A 61 -0.08 -10.92 -10.61
C LEU A 61 1.02 -10.11 -11.31
N PRO A 62 0.99 -9.99 -12.65
CA PRO A 62 1.99 -9.24 -13.39
C PRO A 62 2.07 -7.78 -12.94
N HIS A 63 0.97 -7.20 -12.45
CA HIS A 63 0.93 -5.88 -11.82
C HIS A 63 -0.18 -5.88 -10.77
N PRO A 64 0.15 -6.11 -9.49
CA PRO A 64 -0.87 -6.12 -8.45
C PRO A 64 -1.28 -4.66 -8.15
N ARG A 65 -2.59 -4.40 -7.95
CA ARG A 65 -3.16 -3.04 -8.00
C ARG A 65 -2.92 -2.17 -6.75
N ASP A 66 -2.21 -2.71 -5.76
CA ASP A 66 -1.93 -2.05 -4.47
C ASP A 66 -3.19 -1.38 -3.86
N LEU A 67 -4.24 -2.16 -3.56
CA LEU A 67 -5.52 -1.57 -3.12
C LEU A 67 -5.72 -1.64 -1.60
N LEU A 68 -5.16 -2.64 -0.94
CA LEU A 68 -5.47 -3.00 0.44
C LEU A 68 -4.21 -2.96 1.30
N PHE A 69 -4.39 -2.66 2.58
CA PHE A 69 -3.38 -2.80 3.63
C PHE A 69 -4.00 -3.57 4.79
N ARG A 70 -3.29 -4.56 5.32
CA ARG A 70 -3.72 -5.35 6.47
C ARG A 70 -3.12 -4.79 7.75
N ARG A 71 -3.99 -4.46 8.70
CA ARG A 71 -3.61 -3.90 10.00
C ARG A 71 -3.12 -4.98 10.96
N PRO A 72 -2.43 -4.59 12.05
CA PRO A 72 -2.00 -5.53 13.09
C PRO A 72 -3.17 -6.23 13.82
N ASP A 73 -4.34 -5.60 13.87
CA ASP A 73 -5.58 -6.15 14.45
C ASP A 73 -6.27 -7.17 13.51
N GLY A 74 -5.74 -7.37 12.30
CA GLY A 74 -6.29 -8.28 11.30
C GLY A 74 -7.30 -7.65 10.35
N LEU A 75 -7.76 -6.42 10.60
CA LEU A 75 -8.66 -5.70 9.71
C LEU A 75 -7.94 -5.23 8.44
N LEU A 76 -8.73 -4.97 7.42
CA LEU A 76 -8.31 -4.36 6.17
C LEU A 76 -8.63 -2.86 6.17
N GLU A 77 -7.79 -2.11 5.48
CA GLU A 77 -8.03 -0.72 5.13
C GLU A 77 -7.56 -0.44 3.70
N ARG A 78 -8.07 0.62 3.07
CA ARG A 78 -7.62 1.03 1.73
C ARG A 78 -6.18 1.50 1.80
N TYR A 79 -5.33 1.02 0.88
CA TYR A 79 -3.93 1.38 0.84
C TYR A 79 -3.73 2.84 0.46
N VAL A 80 -2.94 3.56 1.26
CA VAL A 80 -2.53 4.94 1.03
C VAL A 80 -1.00 5.00 1.20
N PRO A 81 -0.21 5.18 0.13
CA PRO A 81 1.26 5.14 0.21
C PRO A 81 1.87 6.12 1.23
N SER A 82 1.28 7.32 1.37
CA SER A 82 1.74 8.34 2.32
C SER A 82 1.50 7.97 3.78
N LYS A 83 0.52 7.09 4.07
CA LYS A 83 0.20 6.60 5.42
C LYS A 83 0.91 5.28 5.70
N HIS A 84 0.96 4.37 4.73
CA HIS A 84 1.37 2.97 4.93
C HIS A 84 2.81 2.68 4.47
N GLY A 85 3.50 3.67 3.91
CA GLY A 85 4.79 3.48 3.28
C GLY A 85 4.68 2.79 1.92
N SER A 86 5.80 2.64 1.24
CA SER A 86 5.88 1.94 -0.04
C SER A 86 6.18 0.46 0.16
N TRP A 87 5.63 -0.39 -0.70
CA TRP A 87 5.75 -1.84 -0.63
C TRP A 87 6.17 -2.41 -1.99
N SER A 88 6.94 -3.49 -1.96
CA SER A 88 7.34 -4.23 -3.15
C SER A 88 6.21 -5.12 -3.64
N ALA A 89 6.32 -5.60 -4.89
CA ALA A 89 5.39 -6.59 -5.43
C ALA A 89 5.34 -7.90 -4.61
N ALA A 90 6.37 -8.19 -3.81
CA ALA A 90 6.49 -9.37 -2.96
C ALA A 90 5.97 -9.16 -1.53
N GLY A 91 5.34 -8.02 -1.25
CA GLY A 91 4.80 -7.72 0.08
C GLY A 91 5.86 -7.32 1.10
N THR A 92 7.02 -6.82 0.65
CA THR A 92 8.08 -6.35 1.55
C THR A 92 8.12 -4.82 1.58
N PRO A 93 8.36 -4.18 2.75
CA PRO A 93 8.43 -2.73 2.83
C PRO A 93 9.65 -2.23 2.03
N VAL A 94 9.43 -1.24 1.17
CA VAL A 94 10.50 -0.54 0.47
C VAL A 94 11.05 0.50 1.43
N LEU A 95 12.17 0.17 2.06
CA LEU A 95 12.94 1.14 2.82
C LEU A 95 13.53 2.14 1.82
N VAL A 96 12.90 3.31 1.69
CA VAL A 96 13.51 4.45 1.02
C VAL A 96 14.69 4.83 1.91
N SER A 97 15.87 4.34 1.54
CA SER A 97 17.10 4.77 2.19
C SER A 97 17.13 6.29 2.04
N MET A 98 17.15 7.00 3.16
CA MET A 98 17.48 8.43 3.20
C MET A 98 18.98 8.56 2.90
N SER A 99 19.43 8.03 1.76
CA SER A 99 20.82 8.04 1.35
C SER A 99 21.13 9.38 0.68
N GLY A 100 22.13 10.07 1.21
CA GLY A 100 22.73 11.28 0.65
C GLY A 100 22.19 12.56 1.30
N SER A 101 21.09 13.10 0.79
CA SER A 101 20.91 14.56 0.89
C SER A 101 20.58 15.13 2.27
N ALA A 102 19.91 14.40 3.17
CA ALA A 102 19.48 14.98 4.44
C ALA A 102 20.61 15.01 5.48
N ILE A 103 21.36 13.91 5.59
CA ILE A 103 22.53 13.84 6.49
C ILE A 103 23.70 14.66 5.94
N GLU A 104 23.90 14.71 4.62
CA GLU A 104 24.90 15.61 4.02
C GLU A 104 24.56 17.08 4.26
N ARG A 105 23.29 17.49 4.08
CA ARG A 105 22.85 18.87 4.38
C ARG A 105 23.06 19.26 5.84
N LEU A 106 22.73 18.37 6.78
CA LEU A 106 22.96 18.63 8.21
C LEU A 106 24.45 18.76 8.54
N ARG A 107 25.30 17.96 7.89
CA ARG A 107 26.75 18.03 8.07
C ARG A 107 27.34 19.29 7.44
N GLU A 108 26.82 19.74 6.29
CA GLU A 108 27.18 21.01 5.65
C GLU A 108 26.78 22.22 6.49
N GLU A 109 25.58 22.22 7.09
CA GLU A 109 25.14 23.26 8.03
C GLU A 109 26.03 23.33 9.28
N GLU A 110 26.36 22.19 9.89
CA GLU A 110 27.24 22.14 11.07
C GLU A 110 28.66 22.64 10.74
N GLN A 111 29.18 22.32 9.54
CA GLN A 111 30.47 22.82 9.08
C GLN A 111 30.44 24.33 8.79
N ALA A 112 29.35 24.84 8.22
CA ALA A 112 29.16 26.26 7.95
C ALA A 112 29.10 27.08 9.25
N GLU A 113 28.38 26.60 10.26
CA GLU A 113 28.32 27.23 11.58
C GLU A 113 29.70 27.26 12.26
N ARG A 114 30.41 26.14 12.27
CA ARG A 114 31.77 26.08 12.83
C ARG A 114 32.70 27.06 12.13
N ALA A 115 32.69 27.12 10.79
CA ALA A 115 33.51 28.04 10.01
C ALA A 115 33.13 29.53 10.22
N TRP A 116 31.89 29.82 10.60
CA TRP A 116 31.44 31.16 10.98
C TRP A 116 31.97 31.57 12.36
N PHE A 117 31.93 30.65 13.34
CA PHE A 117 32.47 30.89 14.68
C PHE A 117 34.00 31.09 14.67
N THR A 118 34.75 30.31 13.88
CA THR A 118 36.22 30.47 13.82
C THR A 118 36.65 31.80 13.20
N ARG A 119 35.85 32.37 12.30
CA ARG A 119 36.14 33.66 11.64
C ARG A 119 35.82 34.89 12.49
N ARG A 120 35.08 34.75 13.59
CA ARG A 120 34.75 35.85 14.52
C ARG A 120 35.63 35.90 15.76
N ALA A 121 36.46 34.89 15.99
CA ALA A 121 37.29 34.73 17.18
C ALA A 121 38.78 35.10 16.97
N GLY A 122 39.15 35.59 15.78
CA GLY A 122 40.48 36.13 15.46
C GLY A 122 40.37 37.53 14.89
#